data_AF-A0A3G3C7E7-F1
#
_entry.id   AF-A0A3G3C7E7-F1
#
_cell.length_a   1.000
_cell.length_b   1.000
_cell.length_c   1.000
_cell.angle_alpha   90.00
_cell.angle_beta   90.00
_cell.angle_gamma   90.00
#
_symmetry.space_group_name_H-M   'P 1'
#
loop_
_entity.id
_entity.type
_entity.pdbx_description
1 polymer ?
#
loop_
_entity_poly.entity_id
_entity_poly.type
_entity_poly.pdbx_seq_one_letter_code
_entity_poly.pdbx_strand_id
1 'polypeptide(L)'
;LGIIPFNALQVPLLNTTVLLASGITITWSHHGLLENNYNQATQGLMFTIILGLYFTMLQLYEYYEAPFTIADSVFGSTFFVATGFHGLHVIIGTTFLITCLSRMLFMHFTSNHHFGFEAAAWYWHFVDVVWLFLYVSIYWWGS
;
A
#
# COMPACT_ATOMS: atom_id res chain seq x y z
N LEU A 1 23.67 19.26 15.62
CA LEU A 1 23.03 19.30 14.29
C LEU A 1 21.63 18.72 14.44
N GLY A 2 20.61 19.39 13.91
CA GLY A 2 19.23 18.85 13.91
C GLY A 2 19.07 17.78 12.85
N ILE A 3 18.01 16.97 12.96
CA ILE A 3 17.63 16.01 11.93
C ILE A 3 17.12 16.77 10.70
N ILE A 4 17.53 16.35 9.51
CA ILE A 4 17.05 16.90 8.24
C ILE A 4 15.94 15.95 7.74
N PRO A 5 14.65 16.31 7.88
CA PRO A 5 13.56 15.47 7.43
C PRO A 5 13.45 15.44 5.90
N PHE A 6 12.76 14.43 5.38
CA PHE A 6 12.48 14.33 3.95
C PHE A 6 11.56 15.44 3.46
N ASN A 7 11.70 15.80 2.18
CA ASN A 7 10.76 16.71 1.54
C ASN A 7 9.47 15.95 1.17
N ALA A 8 8.36 16.35 1.79
CA ALA A 8 7.03 15.77 1.59
C ALA A 8 6.55 15.72 0.13
N LEU A 9 7.07 16.59 -0.74
CA LEU A 9 6.66 16.72 -2.15
C LEU A 9 7.44 15.81 -3.11
N GLN A 10 8.42 15.06 -2.62
CA GLN A 10 9.23 14.14 -3.43
C GLN A 10 8.67 12.71 -3.37
N VAL A 11 9.48 11.76 -2.92
CA VAL A 11 9.13 10.33 -2.80
C VAL A 11 7.87 10.12 -1.94
N PRO A 12 7.65 10.84 -0.81
CA PRO A 12 6.43 10.67 -0.02
C PRO A 12 5.13 10.96 -0.78
N LEU A 13 5.13 12.00 -1.62
CA LEU A 13 3.98 12.34 -2.46
C LEU A 13 3.75 11.27 -3.53
N LEU A 14 4.82 10.75 -4.14
CA LEU A 14 4.74 9.65 -5.10
C LEU A 14 4.16 8.38 -4.45
N ASN A 15 4.61 8.02 -3.25
CA ASN A 15 4.05 6.89 -2.50
C ASN A 15 2.55 7.06 -2.25
N THR A 16 2.12 8.27 -1.94
CA THR A 16 0.71 8.61 -1.73
C THR A 16 -0.11 8.43 -3.01
N THR A 17 0.38 8.91 -4.16
CA THR A 17 -0.34 8.75 -5.43
C THR A 17 -0.40 7.29 -5.87
N VAL A 18 0.66 6.51 -5.62
CA VAL A 18 0.72 5.07 -5.90
C VAL A 18 -0.34 4.30 -5.10
N LEU A 19 -0.46 4.54 -3.80
CA LEU A 19 -1.47 3.84 -2.98
C LEU A 19 -2.89 4.24 -3.37
N LEU A 20 -3.16 5.54 -3.58
CA LEU A 20 -4.47 5.98 -4.04
C LEU A 20 -4.85 5.39 -5.40
N ALA A 21 -3.90 5.31 -6.34
CA ALA A 21 -4.12 4.64 -7.62
C ALA A 21 -4.42 3.14 -7.43
N SER A 22 -3.74 2.48 -6.49
CA SER A 22 -3.99 1.07 -6.17
C SER A 22 -5.39 0.83 -5.59
N GLY A 23 -5.91 1.78 -4.79
CA GLY A 23 -7.29 1.77 -4.30
C GLY A 23 -8.34 1.86 -5.42
N ILE A 24 -8.03 2.60 -6.49
CA ILE A 24 -8.90 2.66 -7.68
C ILE A 24 -8.84 1.33 -8.44
N THR A 25 -7.65 0.76 -8.65
CA THR A 25 -7.50 -0.48 -9.43
C THR A 25 -8.10 -1.70 -8.73
N ILE A 26 -8.06 -1.77 -7.39
CA ILE A 26 -8.72 -2.85 -6.64
C ILE A 26 -10.24 -2.73 -6.68
N THR A 27 -10.77 -1.51 -6.65
CA THR A 27 -12.21 -1.26 -6.82
C THR A 27 -12.68 -1.63 -8.22
N TRP A 28 -11.88 -1.32 -9.26
CA TRP A 28 -12.13 -1.78 -10.62
C TRP A 28 -12.10 -3.31 -10.73
N SER A 29 -11.14 -3.96 -10.08
CA SER A 29 -11.07 -5.43 -10.01
C SER A 29 -12.33 -6.03 -9.38
N HIS A 30 -12.81 -5.42 -8.28
CA HIS A 30 -14.03 -5.84 -7.59
C HIS A 30 -15.25 -5.75 -8.50
N HIS A 31 -15.45 -4.62 -9.17
CA HIS A 31 -16.55 -4.46 -10.13
C HIS A 31 -16.46 -5.46 -11.28
N GLY A 32 -15.25 -5.72 -11.81
CA GLY A 32 -15.04 -6.76 -12.81
C GLY A 32 -15.48 -8.15 -12.34
N LEU A 33 -15.25 -8.49 -11.07
CA LEU A 33 -15.66 -9.77 -10.49
C LEU A 33 -17.19 -9.87 -10.34
N LEU A 34 -17.84 -8.79 -9.89
CA LEU A 34 -19.30 -8.71 -9.76
C LEU A 34 -20.01 -8.83 -11.12
N GLU A 35 -19.44 -8.26 -12.17
CA GLU A 35 -19.95 -8.34 -13.54
C GLU A 35 -19.59 -9.64 -14.28
N ASN A 36 -18.95 -10.60 -13.60
CA ASN A 36 -18.39 -11.83 -14.19
C ASN A 36 -17.36 -11.58 -15.32
N ASN A 37 -16.75 -10.38 -15.36
CA ASN A 37 -15.69 -10.04 -16.30
C ASN A 37 -14.31 -10.36 -15.71
N TYR A 38 -13.94 -11.65 -15.76
CA TYR A 38 -12.68 -12.15 -15.19
C TYR A 38 -11.42 -11.52 -15.79
N ASN A 39 -11.46 -11.08 -17.05
CA ASN A 39 -10.30 -10.42 -17.66
C ASN A 39 -10.04 -9.05 -17.03
N GLN A 40 -11.10 -8.25 -16.83
CA GLN A 40 -10.99 -6.96 -16.14
C GLN A 40 -10.65 -7.15 -14.66
N ALA A 41 -11.27 -8.14 -13.99
CA ALA A 41 -11.00 -8.46 -12.59
C ALA A 41 -9.52 -8.82 -12.37
N THR A 42 -8.96 -9.70 -13.21
CA THR A 42 -7.55 -10.11 -13.14
C THR A 42 -6.60 -8.97 -13.47
N GLN A 43 -6.87 -8.16 -14.50
CA GLN A 43 -6.06 -6.99 -14.84
C GLN A 43 -6.03 -5.94 -13.70
N GLY A 44 -7.18 -5.58 -13.15
CA GLY A 44 -7.25 -4.62 -12.04
C GLY A 44 -6.49 -5.11 -10.80
N LEU A 45 -6.60 -6.40 -10.46
CA LEU A 45 -5.87 -6.97 -9.33
C LEU A 45 -4.36 -7.01 -9.58
N MET A 46 -3.94 -7.35 -10.80
CA MET A 46 -2.53 -7.32 -11.20
C MET A 46 -1.92 -5.93 -11.05
N PHE A 47 -2.60 -4.88 -11.51
CA PHE A 47 -2.12 -3.52 -11.33
C PHE A 47 -2.03 -3.13 -9.86
N THR A 48 -3.01 -3.50 -9.04
CA THR A 48 -3.00 -3.25 -7.60
C THR A 48 -1.76 -3.87 -6.94
N ILE A 49 -1.44 -5.13 -7.27
CA ILE A 49 -0.26 -5.82 -6.73
C ILE A 49 1.04 -5.14 -7.18
N ILE A 50 1.14 -4.77 -8.46
CA ILE A 50 2.32 -4.07 -8.99
C ILE A 50 2.53 -2.75 -8.26
N LEU A 51 1.48 -1.96 -8.06
CA LEU A 51 1.54 -0.69 -7.34
C LEU A 51 1.94 -0.89 -5.87
N GLY A 52 1.42 -1.92 -5.19
CA GLY A 52 1.81 -2.25 -3.81
C GLY A 52 3.29 -2.66 -3.68
N LEU A 53 3.79 -3.46 -4.63
CA LEU A 53 5.21 -3.81 -4.68
C LEU A 53 6.08 -2.58 -4.99
N TYR A 54 5.61 -1.70 -5.88
CA TYR A 54 6.30 -0.46 -6.22
C TYR A 54 6.41 0.48 -5.01
N PHE A 55 5.33 0.66 -4.25
CA PHE A 55 5.36 1.38 -2.97
C PHE A 55 6.40 0.80 -2.00
N THR A 56 6.43 -0.53 -1.85
CA THR A 56 7.38 -1.19 -0.93
C THR A 56 8.84 -0.93 -1.36
N MET A 57 9.13 -0.95 -2.67
CA MET A 57 10.46 -0.63 -3.19
C MET A 57 10.84 0.83 -2.96
N LEU A 58 9.91 1.77 -3.17
CA LEU A 58 10.13 3.19 -2.89
C LEU A 58 10.37 3.46 -1.41
N GLN A 59 9.63 2.78 -0.52
CA GLN A 59 9.83 2.91 0.92
C GLN A 59 11.19 2.37 1.37
N LEU A 60 11.64 1.25 0.79
CA LEU A 60 12.98 0.72 1.04
C LEU A 60 14.08 1.67 0.54
N TYR A 61 13.89 2.27 -0.63
CA TYR A 61 14.80 3.28 -1.16
C TYR A 61 14.87 4.51 -0.23
N GLU A 62 13.73 4.97 0.27
CA GLU A 62 13.68 6.07 1.23
C GLU A 62 14.43 5.72 2.52
N TYR A 63 14.30 4.49 3.04
CA TYR A 63 15.05 4.09 4.25
C TYR A 63 16.55 3.99 4.02
N TYR A 64 16.98 3.63 2.81
CA TYR A 64 18.40 3.53 2.49
C TYR A 64 19.06 4.91 2.34
N GLU A 65 18.35 5.88 1.76
CA GLU A 65 18.85 7.24 1.55
C GLU A 65 18.61 8.18 2.76
N ALA A 66 17.97 7.70 3.82
CA ALA A 66 17.66 8.52 4.99
C ALA A 66 18.93 9.03 5.69
N PRO A 67 19.06 10.35 5.93
CA PRO A 67 20.21 10.92 6.64
C PRO A 67 20.12 10.73 8.17
N PHE A 68 19.11 10.01 8.65
CA PHE A 68 18.85 9.70 10.05
C PHE A 68 18.44 8.24 10.20
N THR A 69 18.65 7.70 11.40
CA THR A 69 18.40 6.30 11.76
C THR A 69 17.36 6.20 12.87
N ILE A 70 16.93 4.97 13.17
CA ILE A 70 16.00 4.71 14.28
C ILE A 70 16.56 5.14 15.66
N ALA A 71 17.89 5.20 15.80
CA ALA A 71 18.55 5.61 17.04
C ALA A 71 18.64 7.15 17.17
N ASP A 72 18.31 7.90 16.12
CA ASP A 72 18.45 9.35 16.11
C ASP A 72 17.22 10.04 16.71
N SER A 73 17.31 10.24 18.02
CA SER A 73 16.33 10.97 18.84
C SER A 73 14.91 10.37 18.83
N VAL A 74 13.97 11.08 19.45
CA VAL A 74 12.55 10.72 19.41
C VAL A 74 12.00 10.77 17.99
N PHE A 75 12.48 11.69 17.14
CA PHE A 75 12.00 11.77 15.75
C PHE A 75 12.30 10.49 14.96
N GLY A 76 13.55 10.04 14.91
CA GLY A 76 13.94 8.83 14.18
C GLY A 76 13.19 7.59 14.68
N SER A 77 13.09 7.42 15.99
CA SER A 77 12.34 6.29 16.57
C SER A 77 10.85 6.33 16.19
N THR A 78 10.18 7.48 16.29
CA THR A 78 8.76 7.61 15.89
C THR A 78 8.54 7.40 14.40
N PHE A 79 9.42 7.94 13.56
CA PHE A 79 9.37 7.80 12.11
C PHE A 79 9.45 6.31 11.73
N PHE A 80 10.57 5.65 12.03
CA PHE A 80 10.83 4.29 11.55
C PHE A 80 9.88 3.24 12.15
N VAL A 81 9.42 3.42 13.40
CA VAL A 81 8.45 2.49 13.99
C VAL A 81 7.07 2.65 13.33
N ALA A 82 6.60 3.89 13.15
CA ALA A 82 5.27 4.13 12.57
C ALA A 82 5.22 3.74 11.08
N THR A 83 6.17 4.22 10.28
CA THR A 83 6.24 3.91 8.84
C THR A 83 6.66 2.47 8.60
N GLY A 84 7.52 1.89 9.44
CA GLY A 84 7.93 0.49 9.37
C GLY A 84 6.78 -0.48 9.68
N PHE A 85 5.98 -0.20 10.72
CA PHE A 85 4.80 -1.00 11.03
C PHE A 85 3.77 -0.95 9.91
N HIS A 86 3.54 0.24 9.34
CA HIS A 86 2.69 0.38 8.17
C HIS A 86 3.25 -0.39 6.95
N GLY A 87 4.55 -0.28 6.67
CA GLY A 87 5.20 -1.04 5.59
C GLY A 87 5.04 -2.56 5.75
N LEU A 88 5.10 -3.07 6.98
CA LEU A 88 4.77 -4.46 7.26
C LEU A 88 3.32 -4.80 6.90
N HIS A 89 2.36 -3.92 7.20
CA HIS A 89 0.95 -4.12 6.82
C HIS A 89 0.76 -4.10 5.31
N VAL A 90 1.49 -3.26 4.57
CA VAL A 90 1.50 -3.26 3.09
C VAL A 90 1.99 -4.61 2.55
N ILE A 91 3.05 -5.19 3.14
CA ILE A 91 3.55 -6.52 2.74
C ILE A 91 2.51 -7.63 3.03
N ILE A 92 1.84 -7.58 4.17
CA ILE A 92 0.74 -8.51 4.47
C ILE A 92 -0.42 -8.33 3.47
N GLY A 93 -0.78 -7.08 3.16
CA GLY A 93 -1.85 -6.79 2.20
C GLY A 93 -1.52 -7.29 0.80
N THR A 94 -0.31 -7.03 0.32
CA THR A 94 0.15 -7.46 -1.02
C THR A 94 0.19 -8.98 -1.13
N THR A 95 0.70 -9.67 -0.11
CA THR A 95 0.67 -11.14 -0.09
C THR A 95 -0.76 -11.67 -0.08
N PHE A 96 -1.68 -11.06 0.66
CA PHE A 96 -3.10 -11.41 0.64
C PHE A 96 -3.71 -11.21 -0.76
N LEU A 97 -3.43 -10.10 -1.43
CA LEU A 97 -3.89 -9.87 -2.81
C LEU A 97 -3.30 -10.86 -3.80
N ILE A 98 -2.03 -11.25 -3.66
CA ILE A 98 -1.40 -12.30 -4.48
C ILE A 98 -2.11 -13.64 -4.29
N THR A 99 -2.51 -14.00 -3.07
CA THR A 99 -3.32 -15.21 -2.85
C THR A 99 -4.72 -15.11 -3.46
N CYS A 100 -5.31 -13.91 -3.49
CA CYS A 100 -6.58 -13.70 -4.18
C CYS A 100 -6.42 -13.82 -5.70
N LEU A 101 -5.32 -13.31 -6.25
CA LEU A 101 -5.00 -13.45 -7.67
C LEU A 101 -4.86 -14.92 -8.07
N SER A 102 -4.08 -15.70 -7.31
CA SER A 102 -3.93 -17.13 -7.62
C SER A 102 -5.27 -17.87 -7.56
N ARG A 103 -6.09 -17.61 -6.53
CA ARG A 103 -7.45 -18.17 -6.42
C ARG A 103 -8.36 -17.75 -7.58
N MET A 104 -8.26 -16.51 -8.04
CA MET A 104 -9.03 -16.02 -9.18
C MET A 104 -8.60 -16.70 -10.48
N LEU A 105 -7.30 -16.94 -10.70
CA LEU A 105 -6.77 -17.67 -11.85
C LEU A 105 -7.20 -19.15 -11.86
N PHE A 106 -7.35 -19.77 -10.69
CA PHE A 106 -7.91 -21.12 -10.54
C PHE A 106 -9.45 -21.15 -10.50
N MET A 107 -10.13 -20.02 -10.79
CA MET A 107 -11.60 -19.93 -10.86
C MET A 107 -12.31 -20.29 -9.54
N HIS A 108 -11.69 -20.02 -8.38
CA HIS A 108 -12.30 -20.29 -7.07
C HIS A 108 -13.36 -19.27 -6.65
N PHE A 109 -13.42 -18.11 -7.30
CA PHE A 109 -14.36 -17.03 -6.98
C PHE A 109 -15.53 -17.01 -7.95
N THR A 110 -16.72 -16.74 -7.43
CA THR A 110 -17.92 -16.47 -8.25
C THR A 110 -18.39 -15.04 -7.99
N SER A 111 -19.19 -14.49 -8.91
CA SER A 111 -19.78 -13.13 -8.76
C SER A 111 -20.59 -12.92 -7.49
N ASN A 112 -21.09 -13.98 -6.85
CA ASN A 112 -21.87 -13.89 -5.61
C ASN A 112 -21.11 -14.37 -4.37
N HIS A 113 -20.00 -15.10 -4.54
CA HIS A 113 -19.27 -15.68 -3.42
C HIS A 113 -17.75 -15.50 -3.58
N HIS A 114 -17.27 -14.39 -3.02
CA HIS A 114 -15.87 -13.98 -3.09
C HIS A 114 -15.41 -13.21 -1.84
N PHE A 115 -15.92 -13.57 -0.66
CA PHE A 115 -15.56 -12.92 0.61
C PHE A 115 -14.04 -12.82 0.87
N GLY A 116 -13.26 -13.82 0.43
CA GLY A 116 -11.80 -13.75 0.56
C GLY A 116 -11.18 -12.56 -0.19
N PHE A 117 -11.74 -12.21 -1.35
CA PHE A 117 -11.36 -11.02 -2.10
C PHE A 117 -11.88 -9.74 -1.42
N GLU A 118 -13.13 -9.72 -0.95
CA GLU A 118 -13.68 -8.57 -0.22
C GLU A 118 -12.87 -8.23 1.03
N ALA A 119 -12.48 -9.23 1.83
CA ALA A 119 -11.65 -9.06 3.01
C ALA A 119 -10.26 -8.50 2.66
N ALA A 120 -9.66 -8.97 1.56
CA ALA A 120 -8.40 -8.43 1.07
C ALA A 120 -8.55 -6.97 0.61
N ALA A 121 -9.66 -6.62 -0.05
CA ALA A 121 -9.95 -5.26 -0.47
C ALA A 121 -10.18 -4.30 0.71
N TRP A 122 -10.92 -4.73 1.74
CA TRP A 122 -11.06 -3.95 2.98
C TRP A 122 -9.72 -3.73 3.67
N TYR A 123 -8.90 -4.77 3.76
CA TYR A 123 -7.57 -4.66 4.35
C TYR A 123 -6.68 -3.71 3.54
N TRP A 124 -6.76 -3.74 2.20
CA TRP A 124 -6.01 -2.84 1.34
C TRP A 124 -6.40 -1.37 1.53
N HIS A 125 -7.71 -1.07 1.58
CA HIS A 125 -8.17 0.29 1.87
C HIS A 125 -7.82 0.76 3.30
N PHE A 126 -7.79 -0.16 4.28
CA PHE A 126 -7.27 0.17 5.61
C PHE A 126 -5.81 0.64 5.53
N VAL A 127 -4.97 -0.06 4.77
CA VAL A 127 -3.58 0.32 4.54
C VAL A 127 -3.51 1.72 3.89
N ASP A 128 -4.28 1.98 2.83
CA ASP A 128 -4.32 3.29 2.16
C ASP A 128 -4.62 4.44 3.15
N VAL A 129 -5.66 4.27 3.97
CA VAL A 129 -6.08 5.31 4.93
C VAL A 129 -5.01 5.56 5.99
N VAL A 130 -4.39 4.51 6.53
CA VAL A 130 -3.30 4.65 7.51
C VAL A 130 -2.13 5.41 6.90
N TRP A 131 -1.78 5.16 5.63
CA TRP A 131 -0.72 5.91 4.96
C TRP A 131 -1.03 7.41 4.87
N LEU A 132 -2.27 7.79 4.52
CA LEU A 132 -2.65 9.20 4.46
C LEU A 132 -2.45 9.92 5.80
N PHE A 133 -2.77 9.26 6.91
CA PHE A 133 -2.51 9.82 8.25
C PHE A 133 -1.01 9.96 8.53
N LEU A 134 -0.19 8.98 8.15
CA LEU A 134 1.27 9.05 8.31
C LEU A 134 1.88 10.17 7.45
N TYR A 135 1.44 10.28 6.19
CA TYR A 135 1.89 11.33 5.27
C TYR A 135 1.61 12.72 5.84
N VAL A 136 0.37 13.00 6.24
CA VAL A 136 0.00 14.32 6.77
C VAL A 136 0.70 14.60 8.10
N SER A 137 0.79 13.62 9.00
CA SER A 137 1.27 13.87 10.38
C SER A 137 2.79 13.91 10.47
N ILE A 138 3.47 12.94 9.86
CA ILE A 138 4.93 12.77 10.00
C ILE A 138 5.66 13.49 8.87
N TYR A 139 5.24 13.28 7.63
CA TYR A 139 5.98 13.81 6.47
C TYR A 139 5.66 15.27 6.15
N TRP A 140 4.49 15.78 6.51
CA TRP A 140 4.10 17.17 6.23
C TRP A 140 4.10 18.05 7.49
N TRP A 141 3.31 17.71 8.50
CA TRP A 141 3.20 18.55 9.70
C TRP A 141 4.41 18.45 10.62
N GLY A 142 5.03 17.26 10.71
CA GLY A 142 6.17 16.98 11.58
C GLY A 142 7.55 17.27 10.98
N SER A 143 7.61 17.67 9.70
CA SER A 143 8.83 17.98 8.94
C SER A 143 9.17 19.47 8.95
#